data_AF-A0A5E8HHU1-F1
#
_entry.id   AF-A0A5E8HHU1-F1
#
_cell.length_a   1.000
_cell.length_b   1.000
_cell.length_c   1.000
_cell.angle_alpha   90.00
_cell.angle_beta   90.00
_cell.angle_gamma   90.00
#
_symmetry.space_group_name_H-M   'P 1'
#
loop_
_entity.id
_entity.type
_entity.pdbx_description
1 polymer ?
#
loop_
_entity_poly.entity_id
_entity_poly.type
_entity_poly.pdbx_seq_one_letter_code
_entity_poly.pdbx_strand_id
1 'polypeptide(L)'
;MQKSSRLKRHFVFIFAAVVCVFLAVPTNPLGSYESLNAVLAIVGPKSISSLDYEEGVERYKNLSRFFPTYRKKGSLHSQVIDFLIDRAVVDNAADEESIQVNEKRIEAEIQKRMEAQGISDLEQFKKAVQTQFNLPYDVWLEDLPYQIKKGQLLQIKVSPPLPSEQEVQSWYNKNKAKVGNEFKFRELVISPANSSIEEESRLFNELTEIRNKSLQDPSFFKLVASGPRNESRYKLNGGLVNWVPTFELYKSQPMTASVLAQVGGQGKFSEVFRDDRKRYCLVYIEGMRPTPLDAVRKGIQGFLFREKEQTSFEEWVAATRKSTSITIFDPIYIKEHNISNPEEKYNSD
;
A
#
# COMPACT_ATOMS: atom_id res chain seq x y z
N MET A 1 -52.70 -40.76 -68.83
CA MET A 1 -51.31 -40.30 -69.08
C MET A 1 -51.35 -38.81 -69.43
N GLN A 2 -50.28 -38.08 -69.10
CA GLN A 2 -50.08 -36.60 -69.17
C GLN A 2 -50.78 -35.81 -68.04
N LYS A 3 -50.06 -35.29 -67.05
CA LYS A 3 -49.06 -34.19 -66.98
C LYS A 3 -49.69 -32.84 -66.63
N SER A 4 -49.48 -32.44 -65.37
CA SER A 4 -48.78 -31.21 -64.97
C SER A 4 -49.30 -29.84 -65.45
N SER A 5 -49.86 -29.10 -64.47
CA SER A 5 -49.39 -27.81 -63.94
C SER A 5 -50.00 -26.47 -64.39
N ARG A 6 -50.21 -25.63 -63.34
CA ARG A 6 -50.26 -24.15 -63.28
C ARG A 6 -51.49 -23.50 -63.95
N LEU A 7 -52.15 -22.44 -63.45
CA LEU A 7 -51.85 -21.41 -62.47
C LEU A 7 -53.14 -20.60 -62.13
N LYS A 8 -53.22 -20.02 -60.91
CA LYS A 8 -53.92 -18.77 -60.50
C LYS A 8 -55.39 -18.51 -60.91
N ARG A 9 -56.23 -18.25 -59.89
CA ARG A 9 -57.04 -17.01 -59.80
C ARG A 9 -57.50 -16.74 -58.36
N HIS A 10 -57.46 -15.46 -58.02
CA HIS A 10 -57.83 -14.89 -56.72
C HIS A 10 -59.34 -15.02 -56.48
N PHE A 11 -59.73 -15.28 -55.23
CA PHE A 11 -61.06 -14.91 -54.76
C PHE A 11 -60.96 -14.36 -53.34
N VAL A 12 -61.36 -13.10 -53.22
CA VAL A 12 -61.56 -12.36 -51.98
C VAL A 12 -62.79 -12.93 -51.28
N PHE A 13 -62.68 -13.27 -49.99
CA PHE A 13 -63.84 -13.46 -49.13
C PHE A 13 -63.68 -12.61 -47.87
N ILE A 14 -64.56 -11.63 -47.77
CA ILE A 14 -64.91 -10.88 -46.58
C ILE A 14 -65.75 -11.82 -45.70
N PHE A 15 -65.38 -12.00 -44.44
CA PHE A 15 -66.35 -12.45 -43.43
C PHE A 15 -66.13 -11.77 -42.09
N ALA A 16 -67.26 -11.45 -41.49
CA ALA A 16 -67.48 -10.42 -40.49
C ALA A 16 -67.02 -10.80 -39.07
N ALA A 17 -66.79 -9.75 -38.29
CA ALA A 17 -66.36 -9.74 -36.90
C ALA A 17 -67.36 -10.39 -35.94
N VAL A 18 -66.83 -11.20 -35.02
CA VAL A 18 -67.44 -11.48 -33.71
C VAL A 18 -66.53 -10.91 -32.64
N VAL A 19 -67.07 -9.95 -31.91
CA VAL A 19 -66.45 -9.21 -30.81
C VAL A 19 -66.41 -10.11 -29.57
N CYS A 20 -65.21 -10.55 -29.18
CA CYS A 20 -64.94 -11.05 -27.83
C CYS A 20 -64.20 -9.95 -27.06
N VAL A 21 -64.93 -9.26 -26.18
CA VAL A 21 -64.36 -8.34 -25.19
C VAL A 21 -63.63 -9.18 -24.14
N PHE A 22 -62.33 -9.37 -24.31
CA PHE A 22 -61.44 -9.74 -23.21
C PHE A 22 -61.17 -8.48 -22.38
N LEU A 23 -61.75 -8.43 -21.18
CA LEU A 23 -61.37 -7.50 -20.13
C LEU A 23 -59.92 -7.80 -19.73
N ALA A 24 -58.96 -7.12 -20.36
CA ALA A 24 -57.60 -7.04 -19.88
C ALA A 24 -57.61 -6.21 -18.59
N VAL A 25 -57.69 -6.90 -17.45
CA VAL A 25 -57.31 -6.32 -16.16
C VAL A 25 -55.82 -5.98 -16.29
N PRO A 26 -55.40 -4.72 -16.16
CA PRO A 26 -53.99 -4.42 -16.04
C PRO A 26 -53.51 -5.04 -14.73
N THR A 27 -52.85 -6.19 -14.82
CA THR A 27 -52.01 -6.70 -13.74
C THR A 27 -50.85 -5.71 -13.62
N ASN A 28 -51.03 -4.68 -12.82
CA ASN A 28 -49.90 -3.93 -12.28
C ASN A 28 -48.96 -4.98 -11.68
N PRO A 29 -47.69 -5.09 -12.10
CA PRO A 29 -46.74 -5.88 -11.37
C PRO A 29 -46.74 -5.33 -9.95
N LEU A 30 -47.17 -6.18 -9.01
CA LEU A 30 -46.99 -5.96 -7.58
C LEU A 30 -45.58 -5.43 -7.38
N GLY A 31 -45.49 -4.26 -6.74
CA GLY A 31 -44.22 -3.60 -6.48
C GLY A 31 -43.20 -4.60 -5.93
N SER A 32 -41.96 -4.43 -6.38
CA SER A 32 -40.80 -5.10 -5.79
C SER A 32 -40.93 -5.02 -4.27
N TYR A 33 -41.15 -6.17 -3.64
CA TYR A 33 -41.08 -6.31 -2.21
C TYR A 33 -39.76 -5.67 -1.74
N GLU A 34 -39.86 -4.71 -0.85
CA GLU A 34 -38.74 -4.19 -0.09
C GLU A 34 -38.05 -5.40 0.54
N SER A 35 -36.82 -5.69 0.11
CA SER A 35 -36.07 -6.84 0.59
C SER A 35 -35.90 -6.69 2.10
N LEU A 36 -36.66 -7.47 2.88
CA LEU A 36 -36.52 -7.53 4.33
C LEU A 36 -35.05 -7.74 4.66
N ASN A 37 -34.47 -6.84 5.46
CA ASN A 37 -33.07 -6.89 5.88
C ASN A 37 -32.83 -8.15 6.72
N ALA A 38 -32.49 -9.26 6.07
CA ALA A 38 -32.38 -10.57 6.69
C ALA A 38 -31.07 -10.67 7.48
N VAL A 39 -31.10 -11.40 8.60
CA VAL A 39 -29.89 -11.71 9.36
C VAL A 39 -29.15 -12.85 8.67
N LEU A 40 -27.93 -12.60 8.22
CA LEU A 40 -27.06 -13.56 7.54
C LEU A 40 -26.20 -14.35 8.54
N ALA A 41 -25.78 -13.70 9.62
CA ALA A 41 -25.00 -14.32 10.69
C ALA A 41 -25.18 -13.58 12.02
N ILE A 42 -24.97 -14.29 13.13
CA ILE A 42 -24.83 -13.73 14.47
C ILE A 42 -23.45 -14.09 15.00
N VAL A 43 -22.71 -13.10 15.49
CA VAL A 43 -21.34 -13.18 15.98
C VAL A 43 -21.30 -12.58 17.39
N GLY A 44 -21.42 -13.42 18.41
CA GLY A 44 -21.60 -12.98 19.79
C GLY A 44 -22.84 -12.08 19.93
N PRO A 45 -22.73 -10.85 20.46
CA PRO A 45 -23.86 -9.93 20.58
C PRO A 45 -24.21 -9.19 19.27
N LYS A 46 -23.41 -9.31 18.20
CA LYS A 46 -23.60 -8.57 16.94
C LYS A 46 -24.26 -9.45 15.87
N SER A 47 -25.20 -8.88 15.13
CA SER A 47 -25.78 -9.50 13.92
C SER A 47 -25.17 -8.88 12.67
N ILE A 48 -24.98 -9.68 11.62
CA ILE A 48 -24.62 -9.26 10.27
C ILE A 48 -25.86 -9.44 9.40
N SER A 49 -26.35 -8.37 8.81
CA SER A 49 -27.56 -8.36 7.99
C SER A 49 -27.26 -8.30 6.48
N SER A 50 -28.31 -8.41 5.64
CA SER A 50 -28.18 -8.26 4.19
C SER A 50 -27.68 -6.86 3.79
N LEU A 51 -28.13 -5.81 4.47
CA LEU A 51 -27.62 -4.45 4.30
C LEU A 51 -26.12 -4.35 4.65
N ASP A 52 -25.70 -4.92 5.78
CA ASP A 52 -24.28 -4.94 6.17
C ASP A 52 -23.42 -5.66 5.12
N TYR A 53 -23.97 -6.72 4.51
CA TYR A 53 -23.33 -7.41 3.41
C TYR A 53 -23.17 -6.53 2.17
N GLU A 54 -24.22 -5.83 1.75
CA GLU A 54 -24.18 -4.94 0.58
C GLU A 54 -23.12 -3.83 0.75
N GLU A 55 -23.10 -3.16 1.90
CA GLU A 55 -22.06 -2.17 2.22
C GLU A 55 -20.67 -2.82 2.38
N GLY A 56 -20.65 -4.04 2.94
CA GLY A 56 -19.45 -4.84 3.13
C GLY A 56 -18.79 -5.25 1.81
N VAL A 57 -19.55 -5.44 0.73
CA VAL A 57 -19.01 -5.81 -0.59
C VAL A 57 -18.10 -4.71 -1.13
N GLU A 58 -18.51 -3.45 -1.08
CA GLU A 58 -17.70 -2.34 -1.57
C GLU A 58 -16.45 -2.16 -0.70
N ARG A 59 -16.62 -2.16 0.62
CA ARG A 59 -15.52 -2.08 1.58
C ARG A 59 -14.52 -3.22 1.39
N TYR A 60 -15.00 -4.46 1.22
CA TYR A 60 -14.16 -5.62 0.95
C TYR A 60 -13.41 -5.47 -0.37
N LYS A 61 -14.07 -5.06 -1.47
CA LYS A 61 -13.38 -4.87 -2.76
C LYS A 61 -12.23 -3.88 -2.65
N ASN A 62 -12.45 -2.76 -1.97
CA ASN A 62 -11.41 -1.74 -1.77
C ASN A 62 -10.23 -2.25 -0.93
N LEU A 63 -10.52 -3.00 0.14
CA LEU A 63 -9.51 -3.44 1.11
C LEU A 63 -8.88 -4.80 0.81
N SER A 64 -9.52 -5.65 0.01
CA SER A 64 -9.10 -7.03 -0.28
C SER A 64 -7.70 -7.11 -0.89
N ARG A 65 -7.24 -6.05 -1.55
CA ARG A 65 -5.86 -5.94 -2.07
C ARG A 65 -4.80 -6.05 -0.97
N PHE A 66 -5.13 -5.64 0.26
CA PHE A 66 -4.24 -5.68 1.42
C PHE A 66 -4.36 -6.99 2.22
N PHE A 67 -5.35 -7.84 1.90
CA PHE A 67 -5.52 -9.11 2.59
C PHE A 67 -4.60 -10.19 2.01
N PRO A 68 -4.04 -11.05 2.87
CA PRO A 68 -3.17 -12.13 2.43
C PRO A 68 -3.95 -13.15 1.58
N THR A 69 -3.27 -13.79 0.63
CA THR A 69 -3.89 -14.66 -0.39
C THR A 69 -4.72 -15.80 0.20
N TYR A 70 -4.35 -16.32 1.36
CA TYR A 70 -5.07 -17.43 2.00
C TYR A 70 -6.51 -17.06 2.40
N ARG A 71 -6.81 -15.76 2.55
CA ARG A 71 -8.14 -15.21 2.86
C ARG A 71 -9.06 -15.12 1.64
N LYS A 72 -8.52 -15.28 0.43
CA LYS A 72 -9.24 -15.12 -0.84
C LYS A 72 -9.72 -16.45 -1.41
N LYS A 73 -10.11 -17.37 -0.53
CA LYS A 73 -10.62 -18.70 -0.90
C LYS A 73 -12.14 -18.68 -0.92
N GLY A 74 -12.73 -19.48 -1.80
CA GLY A 74 -14.18 -19.55 -1.96
C GLY A 74 -14.77 -18.42 -2.83
N SER A 75 -16.09 -18.34 -2.86
CA SER A 75 -16.84 -17.32 -3.58
C SER A 75 -16.62 -15.93 -2.99
N LEU A 76 -16.81 -14.88 -3.79
CA LEU A 76 -16.77 -13.49 -3.30
C LEU A 76 -17.77 -13.28 -2.15
N HIS A 77 -18.93 -13.92 -2.24
CA HIS A 77 -19.97 -13.87 -1.20
C HIS A 77 -19.45 -14.34 0.14
N SER A 78 -18.85 -15.54 0.18
CA SER A 78 -18.30 -16.12 1.40
C SER A 78 -17.11 -15.32 1.95
N GLN A 79 -16.28 -14.77 1.06
CA GLN A 79 -15.16 -13.91 1.46
C GLN A 79 -15.63 -12.62 2.15
N VAL A 80 -16.72 -12.00 1.67
CA VAL A 80 -17.29 -10.79 2.30
C VAL A 80 -17.91 -11.14 3.66
N ILE A 81 -18.62 -12.26 3.77
CA ILE A 81 -19.17 -12.72 5.04
C ILE A 81 -18.04 -13.01 6.05
N ASP A 82 -16.99 -13.72 5.65
CA ASP A 82 -15.81 -13.95 6.50
C ASP A 82 -15.15 -12.66 6.97
N PHE A 83 -15.06 -11.68 6.09
CA PHE A 83 -14.54 -10.35 6.41
C PHE A 83 -15.40 -9.62 7.44
N LEU A 84 -16.73 -9.66 7.32
CA LEU A 84 -17.64 -9.04 8.27
C LEU A 84 -17.62 -9.76 9.63
N ILE A 85 -17.58 -11.10 9.62
CA ILE A 85 -17.46 -11.92 10.84
C ILE A 85 -16.20 -11.53 11.61
N ASP A 86 -15.06 -11.48 10.93
CA ASP A 86 -13.79 -11.19 11.60
C ASP A 86 -13.75 -9.76 12.17
N ARG A 87 -14.41 -8.80 11.51
CA ARG A 87 -14.61 -7.46 12.06
C ARG A 87 -15.49 -7.46 13.29
N ALA A 88 -16.60 -8.20 13.27
CA ALA A 88 -17.47 -8.35 14.42
C ALA A 88 -16.73 -9.02 15.60
N VAL A 89 -15.86 -10.01 15.34
CA VAL A 89 -15.00 -10.63 16.37
C VAL A 89 -14.07 -9.61 17.01
N VAL A 90 -13.38 -8.81 16.20
CA VAL A 90 -12.48 -7.75 16.70
C VAL A 90 -13.23 -6.70 17.50
N ASP A 91 -14.41 -6.31 17.02
CA ASP A 91 -15.26 -5.37 17.72
C ASP A 91 -15.73 -5.90 19.08
N ASN A 92 -16.19 -7.15 19.14
CA ASN A 92 -16.64 -7.77 20.39
C ASN A 92 -15.50 -7.81 21.41
N ALA A 93 -14.31 -8.21 20.98
CA ALA A 93 -13.12 -8.22 21.83
C ALA A 93 -12.72 -6.81 22.29
N ALA A 94 -12.91 -5.79 21.43
CA ALA A 94 -12.66 -4.40 21.80
C ALA A 94 -13.68 -3.91 22.84
N ASP A 95 -14.95 -4.27 22.69
CA ASP A 95 -16.03 -3.89 23.60
C ASP A 95 -15.83 -4.56 24.98
N GLU A 96 -15.38 -5.81 25.03
CA GLU A 96 -15.00 -6.53 26.27
C GLU A 96 -13.87 -5.80 27.03
N GLU A 97 -12.90 -5.25 26.30
CA GLU A 97 -11.79 -4.45 26.86
C GLU A 97 -12.14 -2.96 27.05
N SER A 98 -13.41 -2.59 26.89
CA SER A 98 -13.89 -1.20 27.00
C SER A 98 -13.17 -0.22 26.05
N ILE A 99 -12.72 -0.69 24.89
CA ILE A 99 -12.04 0.11 23.88
C ILE A 99 -13.08 0.83 23.02
N GLN A 100 -13.41 2.05 23.40
CA GLN A 100 -14.35 2.89 22.65
C GLN A 100 -13.63 3.78 21.62
N VAL A 101 -14.21 3.87 20.42
CA VAL A 101 -13.76 4.75 19.35
C VAL A 101 -14.89 5.69 18.96
N ASN A 102 -14.83 6.93 19.43
CA ASN A 102 -15.75 8.01 19.08
C ASN A 102 -15.12 8.96 18.05
N GLU A 103 -15.91 9.89 17.52
CA GLU A 103 -15.47 10.87 16.51
C GLU A 103 -14.24 11.66 16.97
N LYS A 104 -14.22 12.14 18.22
CA LYS A 104 -13.06 12.85 18.79
C LYS A 104 -11.78 12.01 18.77
N ARG A 105 -11.89 10.71 19.02
CA ARG A 105 -10.74 9.78 18.97
C ARG A 105 -10.27 9.57 17.54
N ILE A 106 -11.19 9.52 16.58
CA ILE A 106 -10.88 9.45 15.15
C ILE A 106 -10.13 10.72 14.71
N GLU A 107 -10.65 11.90 15.06
CA GLU A 107 -10.01 13.19 14.78
C GLU A 107 -8.60 13.29 15.40
N ALA A 108 -8.45 12.89 16.66
CA ALA A 108 -7.15 12.88 17.32
C ALA A 108 -6.15 11.93 16.65
N GLU A 109 -6.61 10.76 16.18
CA GLU A 109 -5.76 9.83 15.43
C GLU A 109 -5.37 10.38 14.05
N ILE A 110 -6.27 11.08 13.35
CA ILE A 110 -5.96 11.78 12.10
C ILE A 110 -4.90 12.86 12.34
N GLN A 111 -5.09 13.70 13.35
CA GLN A 111 -4.16 14.77 13.70
C GLN A 111 -2.77 14.20 14.06
N LYS A 112 -2.73 13.13 14.85
CA LYS A 112 -1.48 12.43 15.17
C LYS A 112 -0.77 11.89 13.93
N ARG A 113 -1.51 11.36 12.94
CA ARG A 113 -0.94 10.89 11.68
C ARG A 113 -0.44 12.03 10.80
N MET A 114 -1.16 13.16 10.79
CA MET A 114 -0.74 14.40 10.12
C MET A 114 0.59 14.91 10.69
N GLU A 115 0.69 15.02 12.02
CA GLU A 115 1.90 15.42 12.73
C GLU A 115 3.08 14.48 12.45
N ALA A 116 2.83 13.16 12.48
CA ALA A 116 3.86 12.16 12.19
C ALA A 116 4.40 12.25 10.75
N GLN A 117 3.60 12.76 9.82
CA GLN A 117 3.99 13.01 8.42
C GLN A 117 4.49 14.44 8.18
N GLY A 118 4.45 15.32 9.18
CA GLY A 118 4.80 16.73 9.04
C GLY A 118 3.83 17.51 8.14
N ILE A 119 2.58 17.05 8.02
CA ILE A 119 1.54 17.69 7.21
C ILE A 119 0.64 18.50 8.14
N SER A 120 0.49 19.79 7.89
CA SER A 120 -0.41 20.67 8.66
C SER A 120 -1.77 20.91 8.00
N ASP A 121 -1.87 20.71 6.68
CA ASP A 121 -3.09 20.90 5.91
C ASP A 121 -3.86 19.58 5.72
N LEU A 122 -5.16 19.59 6.05
CA LEU A 122 -6.01 18.40 5.98
C LEU A 122 -6.23 17.96 4.53
N GLU A 123 -6.36 18.89 3.58
CA GLU A 123 -6.59 18.53 2.17
C GLU A 123 -5.33 17.90 1.55
N GLN A 124 -4.15 18.39 1.91
CA GLN A 124 -2.88 17.75 1.58
C GLN A 124 -2.80 16.34 2.19
N PHE A 125 -3.24 16.16 3.44
CA PHE A 125 -3.25 14.86 4.09
C PHE A 125 -4.19 13.86 3.38
N LYS A 126 -5.41 14.29 3.04
CA LYS A 126 -6.36 13.46 2.26
C LYS A 126 -5.74 12.97 0.96
N LYS A 127 -5.13 13.88 0.19
CA LYS A 127 -4.44 13.51 -1.08
C LYS A 127 -3.28 12.55 -0.85
N ALA A 128 -2.49 12.77 0.22
CA ALA A 128 -1.39 11.89 0.57
C ALA A 128 -1.87 10.47 0.90
N VAL A 129 -2.92 10.34 1.72
CA VAL A 129 -3.56 9.05 2.06
C VAL A 129 -4.10 8.37 0.80
N GLN A 130 -4.83 9.10 -0.03
CA GLN A 130 -5.38 8.54 -1.28
C GLN A 130 -4.28 8.02 -2.21
N THR A 131 -3.16 8.75 -2.32
CA THR A 131 -2.02 8.36 -3.15
C THR A 131 -1.29 7.15 -2.55
N GLN A 132 -1.09 7.14 -1.23
CA GLN A 132 -0.35 6.09 -0.53
C GLN A 132 -1.06 4.74 -0.59
N PHE A 133 -2.38 4.74 -0.35
CA PHE A 133 -3.18 3.50 -0.28
C PHE A 133 -3.93 3.20 -1.57
N ASN A 134 -3.92 4.12 -2.54
CA ASN A 134 -4.68 4.04 -3.80
C ASN A 134 -6.18 3.76 -3.53
N LEU A 135 -6.77 4.57 -2.67
CA LEU A 135 -7.99 4.31 -1.90
C LEU A 135 -8.75 5.64 -1.69
N PRO A 136 -10.06 5.72 -1.92
CA PRO A 136 -10.86 6.89 -1.54
C PRO A 136 -10.73 7.25 -0.04
N TYR A 137 -10.74 8.54 0.30
CA TYR A 137 -10.45 8.99 1.68
C TYR A 137 -11.56 8.63 2.67
N ASP A 138 -12.80 8.69 2.23
CA ASP A 138 -14.00 8.22 2.93
C ASP A 138 -13.89 6.74 3.32
N VAL A 139 -13.53 5.87 2.38
CA VAL A 139 -13.33 4.43 2.67
C VAL A 139 -12.19 4.22 3.67
N TRP A 140 -11.15 5.05 3.62
CA TRP A 140 -10.04 4.99 4.58
C TRP A 140 -10.48 5.43 5.98
N LEU A 141 -11.30 6.49 6.04
CA LEU A 141 -11.85 7.04 7.26
C LEU A 141 -12.78 6.04 7.96
N GLU A 142 -13.62 5.34 7.19
CA GLU A 142 -14.49 4.28 7.69
C GLU A 142 -13.72 3.07 8.23
N ASP A 143 -12.53 2.79 7.72
CA ASP A 143 -11.66 1.71 8.21
C ASP A 143 -10.88 2.10 9.47
N LEU A 144 -10.72 3.41 9.73
CA LEU A 144 -9.88 3.92 10.80
C LEU A 144 -10.29 3.41 12.21
N PRO A 145 -11.58 3.29 12.57
CA PRO A 145 -11.98 2.71 13.85
C PRO A 145 -11.47 1.29 14.05
N TYR A 146 -11.53 0.45 13.01
CA TYR A 146 -10.99 -0.91 13.06
C TYR A 146 -9.48 -0.90 13.30
N GLN A 147 -8.73 -0.01 12.61
CA GLN A 147 -7.29 0.12 12.82
C GLN A 147 -6.93 0.58 14.23
N ILE A 148 -7.71 1.51 14.82
CA ILE A 148 -7.52 1.97 16.20
C ILE A 148 -7.75 0.82 17.18
N LYS A 149 -8.87 0.10 17.05
CA LYS A 149 -9.19 -1.07 17.89
C LYS A 149 -8.11 -2.13 17.79
N LYS A 150 -7.70 -2.49 16.57
CA LYS A 150 -6.60 -3.43 16.31
C LYS A 150 -5.32 -3.02 17.03
N GLY A 151 -4.90 -1.76 16.95
CA GLY A 151 -3.68 -1.28 17.62
C GLY A 151 -3.75 -1.41 19.15
N GLN A 152 -4.91 -1.15 19.73
CA GLN A 152 -5.13 -1.29 21.18
C GLN A 152 -5.21 -2.76 21.61
N LEU A 153 -5.91 -3.60 20.85
CA LEU A 153 -5.99 -5.03 21.09
C LEU A 153 -4.63 -5.71 20.93
N LEU A 154 -3.82 -5.28 19.97
CA LEU A 154 -2.43 -5.67 19.87
C LEU A 154 -1.70 -5.37 21.19
N GLN A 155 -1.79 -4.14 21.69
CA GLN A 155 -1.12 -3.76 22.94
C GLN A 155 -1.59 -4.56 24.17
N ILE A 156 -2.86 -4.93 24.25
CA ILE A 156 -3.47 -5.53 25.46
C ILE A 156 -3.50 -7.06 25.40
N LYS A 157 -3.88 -7.64 24.26
CA LYS A 157 -4.18 -9.07 24.11
C LYS A 157 -3.10 -9.84 23.37
N VAL A 158 -2.29 -9.19 22.54
CA VAL A 158 -1.35 -9.87 21.63
C VAL A 158 0.07 -9.42 21.91
N SER A 159 0.92 -10.32 22.39
CA SER A 159 2.36 -10.01 22.54
C SER A 159 3.15 -10.57 21.35
N PRO A 160 3.33 -9.81 20.26
CA PRO A 160 4.12 -10.26 19.13
C PRO A 160 5.56 -10.52 19.57
N PRO A 161 6.17 -11.63 19.14
CA PRO A 161 7.55 -11.91 19.52
C PRO A 161 8.50 -10.91 18.85
N LEU A 162 9.52 -10.46 19.60
CA LEU A 162 10.57 -9.63 19.02
C LEU A 162 11.33 -10.38 17.92
N PRO A 163 11.79 -9.70 16.86
CA PRO A 163 12.69 -10.31 15.89
C PRO A 163 14.02 -10.67 16.55
N SER A 164 14.44 -11.91 16.35
CA SER A 164 15.75 -12.41 16.79
C SER A 164 16.88 -11.88 15.88
N GLU A 165 18.10 -11.89 16.41
CA GLU A 165 19.29 -11.51 15.63
C GLU A 165 19.50 -12.42 14.40
N GLN A 166 19.12 -13.70 14.49
CA GLN A 166 19.20 -14.63 13.37
C GLN A 166 18.22 -14.27 12.24
N GLU A 167 17.01 -13.82 12.58
CA GLU A 167 16.02 -13.35 11.59
C GLU A 167 16.49 -12.08 10.90
N VAL A 168 17.04 -11.13 11.66
CA VAL A 168 17.61 -9.88 11.13
C VAL A 168 18.76 -10.18 10.15
N GLN A 169 19.70 -11.05 10.54
CA GLN A 169 20.82 -11.45 9.70
C GLN A 169 20.36 -12.20 8.43
N SER A 170 19.38 -13.09 8.58
CA SER A 170 18.81 -13.85 7.47
C SER A 170 18.09 -12.95 6.48
N TRP A 171 17.30 -12.00 6.97
CA TRP A 171 16.64 -11.02 6.13
C TRP A 171 17.65 -10.16 5.37
N TYR A 172 18.69 -9.65 6.05
CA TYR A 172 19.74 -8.86 5.40
C TYR A 172 20.45 -9.65 4.31
N ASN A 173 20.84 -10.90 4.58
CA ASN A 173 21.54 -11.75 3.62
C ASN A 173 20.69 -12.03 2.37
N LYS A 174 19.38 -12.25 2.55
CA LYS A 174 18.43 -12.48 1.43
C LYS A 174 18.08 -11.20 0.67
N ASN A 175 18.19 -10.03 1.31
CA ASN A 175 17.73 -8.75 0.77
C ASN A 175 18.87 -7.72 0.60
N LYS A 176 20.11 -8.16 0.39
CA LYS A 176 21.27 -7.24 0.21
C LYS A 176 21.07 -6.21 -0.90
N ALA A 177 20.33 -6.54 -1.94
CA ALA A 177 20.00 -5.59 -3.00
C ALA A 177 19.06 -4.46 -2.54
N LYS A 178 18.23 -4.68 -1.50
CA LYS A 178 17.25 -3.71 -0.99
C LYS A 178 17.82 -2.73 0.03
N VAL A 179 18.95 -3.05 0.68
CA VAL A 179 19.56 -2.18 1.70
C VAL A 179 20.39 -1.03 1.10
N GLY A 180 20.63 -1.07 -0.21
CA GLY A 180 21.42 -0.08 -0.92
C GLY A 180 22.91 -0.17 -0.65
N ASN A 181 23.62 0.90 -0.98
CA ASN A 181 25.07 0.99 -0.85
C ASN A 181 25.48 2.17 0.04
N GLU A 182 26.66 2.05 0.62
CA GLU A 182 27.44 3.15 1.14
C GLU A 182 28.51 3.58 0.13
N PHE A 183 28.71 4.88 0.05
CA PHE A 183 29.75 5.48 -0.77
C PHE A 183 30.79 6.15 0.11
N LYS A 184 32.06 6.00 -0.26
CA LYS A 184 33.18 6.83 0.18
C LYS A 184 33.67 7.56 -1.06
N PHE A 185 33.67 8.88 -1.05
CA PHE A 185 33.96 9.66 -2.25
C PHE A 185 34.65 10.98 -1.91
N ARG A 186 35.40 11.54 -2.87
CA ARG A 186 35.84 12.94 -2.81
C ARG A 186 34.92 13.81 -3.62
N GLU A 187 34.65 15.00 -3.12
CA GLU A 187 33.90 16.03 -3.81
C GLU A 187 34.74 17.30 -4.02
N LEU A 188 34.57 17.88 -5.21
CA LEU A 188 34.99 19.22 -5.54
C LEU A 188 33.73 20.03 -5.84
N VAL A 189 33.53 21.12 -5.11
CA VAL A 189 32.35 21.98 -5.22
C VAL A 189 32.80 23.41 -5.44
N ILE A 190 32.30 24.08 -6.47
CA ILE A 190 32.64 25.46 -6.83
C ILE A 190 31.36 26.24 -7.11
N SER A 191 31.18 27.39 -6.45
CA SER A 191 30.05 28.28 -6.73
C SER A 191 30.36 29.20 -7.93
N PRO A 192 29.37 29.49 -8.79
CA PRO A 192 29.52 30.53 -9.81
C PRO A 192 29.64 31.90 -9.16
N ALA A 193 30.54 32.74 -9.69
CA ALA A 193 30.73 34.11 -9.19
C ALA A 193 29.52 35.02 -9.48
N ASN A 194 28.77 34.71 -10.54
CA ASN A 194 27.56 35.42 -10.98
C ASN A 194 26.66 34.48 -11.80
N SER A 195 25.50 34.96 -12.24
CA SER A 195 24.53 34.16 -12.99
C SER A 195 24.67 34.25 -14.52
N SER A 196 25.83 34.67 -15.03
CA SER A 196 26.04 34.82 -16.48
C SER A 196 26.32 33.47 -17.14
N ILE A 197 25.95 33.35 -18.42
CA ILE A 197 26.15 32.13 -19.21
C ILE A 197 27.66 31.87 -19.42
N GLU A 198 28.45 32.93 -19.51
CA GLU A 198 29.90 32.87 -19.64
C GLU A 198 30.53 32.26 -18.39
N GLU A 199 30.06 32.63 -17.19
CA GLU A 199 30.54 32.07 -15.93
C GLU A 199 30.16 30.59 -15.78
N GLU A 200 28.92 30.23 -16.13
CA GLU A 200 28.46 28.85 -16.16
C GLU A 200 29.31 27.99 -17.12
N SER A 201 29.60 28.52 -18.32
CA SER A 201 30.44 27.85 -19.33
C SER A 201 31.89 27.72 -18.87
N ARG A 202 32.43 28.78 -18.24
CA ARG A 202 33.79 28.78 -17.70
C ARG A 202 33.96 27.70 -16.62
N LEU A 203 33.03 27.61 -15.67
CA LEU A 203 33.08 26.59 -14.61
C LEU A 203 32.90 25.18 -15.14
N PHE A 204 31.97 24.98 -16.08
CA PHE A 204 31.77 23.68 -16.70
C PHE A 204 33.04 23.18 -17.41
N ASN A 205 33.69 24.06 -18.20
CA ASN A 205 34.93 23.74 -18.89
C ASN A 205 36.08 23.49 -17.90
N GLU A 206 36.21 24.34 -16.88
CA GLU A 206 37.23 24.18 -15.82
C GLU A 206 37.12 22.80 -15.13
N LEU A 207 35.91 22.41 -14.71
CA LEU A 207 35.69 21.12 -14.05
C LEU A 207 35.83 19.94 -15.02
N THR A 208 35.48 20.12 -16.29
CA THR A 208 35.69 19.09 -17.32
C THR A 208 37.19 18.86 -17.57
N GLU A 209 38.00 19.91 -17.61
CA GLU A 209 39.46 19.78 -17.68
C GLU A 209 40.04 19.10 -16.44
N ILE A 210 39.58 19.49 -15.24
CA ILE A 210 39.98 18.84 -13.99
C ILE A 210 39.64 17.35 -14.04
N ARG A 211 38.44 16.99 -14.50
CA ARG A 211 38.02 15.60 -14.67
C ARG A 211 38.95 14.86 -15.63
N ASN A 212 39.22 15.40 -16.81
CA ASN A 212 40.05 14.76 -17.82
C ASN A 212 41.48 14.51 -17.34
N LYS A 213 42.08 15.46 -16.62
CA LYS A 213 43.38 15.29 -15.95
C LYS A 213 43.32 14.24 -14.86
N SER A 214 42.24 14.26 -14.07
CA SER A 214 42.04 13.31 -12.97
C SER A 214 41.79 11.87 -13.42
N LEU A 215 41.28 11.67 -14.64
CA LEU A 215 41.14 10.35 -15.25
C LEU A 215 42.51 9.73 -15.59
N GLN A 216 43.51 10.56 -15.91
CA GLN A 216 44.88 10.11 -16.19
C GLN A 216 45.68 9.93 -14.90
N ASP A 217 45.50 10.83 -13.93
CA ASP A 217 46.13 10.78 -12.62
C ASP A 217 45.10 11.07 -11.50
N PRO A 218 44.57 10.02 -10.83
CA PRO A 218 43.62 10.21 -9.73
C PRO A 218 44.18 11.02 -8.54
N SER A 219 45.51 11.08 -8.36
CA SER A 219 46.12 11.85 -7.28
C SER A 219 45.97 13.37 -7.49
N PHE A 220 45.89 13.79 -8.76
CA PHE A 220 45.59 15.18 -9.14
C PHE A 220 44.26 15.64 -8.55
N PHE A 221 43.23 14.80 -8.58
CA PHE A 221 41.93 15.17 -8.02
C PHE A 221 42.00 15.47 -6.53
N LYS A 222 42.74 14.66 -5.77
CA LYS A 222 42.95 14.88 -4.33
C LYS A 222 43.62 16.22 -4.07
N LEU A 223 44.61 16.59 -4.87
CA LEU A 223 45.29 17.88 -4.76
C LEU A 223 44.31 19.04 -5.02
N VAL A 224 43.56 18.99 -6.11
CA VAL A 224 42.59 20.04 -6.48
C VAL A 224 41.46 20.14 -5.46
N ALA A 225 40.93 19.01 -4.99
CA ALA A 225 39.89 18.97 -3.96
C ALA A 225 40.37 19.47 -2.58
N SER A 226 41.67 19.48 -2.32
CA SER A 226 42.26 20.10 -1.13
C SER A 226 42.52 21.61 -1.32
N GLY A 227 42.38 22.10 -2.55
CA GLY A 227 42.71 23.46 -2.94
C GLY A 227 41.78 24.52 -2.35
N PRO A 228 42.18 25.79 -2.39
CA PRO A 228 41.42 26.89 -1.79
C PRO A 228 40.04 27.09 -2.42
N ARG A 229 39.87 26.77 -3.70
CA ARG A 229 38.61 26.93 -4.46
C ARG A 229 37.53 25.90 -4.12
N ASN A 230 37.85 24.80 -3.43
CA ASN A 230 36.83 23.84 -3.04
C ASN A 230 35.96 24.40 -1.90
N GLU A 231 34.67 24.52 -2.14
CA GLU A 231 33.68 24.99 -1.15
C GLU A 231 33.00 23.84 -0.40
N SER A 232 33.46 22.60 -0.62
CA SER A 232 33.03 21.46 0.18
C SER A 232 33.33 21.67 1.67
N ARG A 233 32.38 21.25 2.53
CA ARG A 233 32.61 21.15 3.98
C ARG A 233 33.75 20.19 4.36
N TYR A 234 34.14 19.33 3.43
CA TYR A 234 35.21 18.34 3.58
C TYR A 234 36.54 18.78 2.97
N LYS A 235 36.68 20.04 2.52
CA LYS A 235 37.92 20.56 1.92
C LYS A 235 39.17 20.29 2.75
N LEU A 236 39.10 20.43 4.08
CA LEU A 236 40.24 20.18 4.98
C LEU A 236 40.75 18.73 4.91
N ASN A 237 39.86 17.78 4.58
CA ASN A 237 40.21 16.37 4.35
C ASN A 237 40.39 16.06 2.84
N GLY A 238 40.67 17.07 2.04
CA GLY A 238 40.81 16.98 0.59
C GLY A 238 39.51 16.63 -0.13
N GLY A 239 38.38 17.14 0.37
CA GLY A 239 37.05 16.85 -0.14
C GLY A 239 36.52 15.46 0.22
N LEU A 240 37.19 14.71 1.10
CA LEU A 240 36.82 13.32 1.39
C LEU A 240 35.57 13.22 2.28
N VAL A 241 34.54 12.60 1.72
CA VAL A 241 33.37 12.08 2.41
C VAL A 241 33.61 10.62 2.76
N ASN A 242 33.58 10.31 4.06
CA ASN A 242 33.66 8.93 4.55
C ASN A 242 32.40 8.14 4.18
N TRP A 243 32.43 6.82 4.44
CA TRP A 243 31.31 5.91 4.19
C TRP A 243 29.97 6.51 4.66
N VAL A 244 29.11 6.81 3.70
CA VAL A 244 27.76 7.34 3.93
C VAL A 244 26.75 6.53 3.15
N PRO A 245 25.65 6.07 3.78
CA PRO A 245 24.58 5.38 3.06
C PRO A 245 23.88 6.31 2.07
N THR A 246 23.51 5.79 0.89
CA THR A 246 22.82 6.59 -0.14
C THR A 246 21.56 7.28 0.39
N PHE A 247 20.80 6.64 1.30
CA PHE A 247 19.57 7.22 1.84
C PHE A 247 19.82 8.42 2.76
N GLU A 248 20.91 8.42 3.53
CA GLU A 248 21.29 9.57 4.36
C GLU A 248 21.80 10.71 3.49
N LEU A 249 22.57 10.36 2.46
CA LEU A 249 23.02 11.34 1.48
C LEU A 249 21.82 11.96 0.76
N TYR A 250 20.82 11.18 0.35
CA TYR A 250 19.63 11.69 -0.33
C TYR A 250 18.84 12.70 0.53
N LYS A 251 18.83 12.55 1.86
CA LYS A 251 18.18 13.53 2.77
C LYS A 251 18.87 14.89 2.78
N SER A 252 20.17 14.93 2.54
CA SER A 252 20.98 16.16 2.66
C SER A 252 21.47 16.73 1.33
N GLN A 253 21.69 15.87 0.33
CA GLN A 253 22.18 16.16 -1.01
C GLN A 253 21.54 15.19 -2.04
N PRO A 254 20.23 15.33 -2.34
CA PRO A 254 19.52 14.47 -3.29
C PRO A 254 20.23 14.31 -4.65
N MET A 255 20.76 15.42 -5.19
CA MET A 255 21.41 15.40 -6.50
C MET A 255 22.73 14.62 -6.47
N THR A 256 23.59 14.85 -5.47
CA THR A 256 24.84 14.09 -5.29
C THR A 256 24.56 12.59 -5.12
N ALA A 257 23.55 12.22 -4.32
CA ALA A 257 23.17 10.83 -4.13
C ALA A 257 22.74 10.16 -5.45
N SER A 258 21.98 10.88 -6.27
CA SER A 258 21.52 10.40 -7.58
C SER A 258 22.69 10.20 -8.55
N VAL A 259 23.63 11.16 -8.59
CA VAL A 259 24.84 11.07 -9.41
C VAL A 259 25.72 9.89 -8.98
N LEU A 260 25.98 9.69 -7.69
CA LEU A 260 26.78 8.56 -7.21
C LEU A 260 26.16 7.20 -7.56
N ALA A 261 24.83 7.10 -7.44
CA ALA A 261 24.09 5.89 -7.83
C ALA A 261 24.20 5.61 -9.34
N GLN A 262 24.15 6.66 -10.18
CA GLN A 262 24.28 6.53 -11.64
C GLN A 262 25.71 6.18 -12.07
N VAL A 263 26.73 6.83 -11.49
CA VAL A 263 28.14 6.60 -11.84
C VAL A 263 28.56 5.17 -11.53
N GLY A 264 28.08 4.63 -10.40
CA GLY A 264 28.14 3.21 -10.07
C GLY A 264 29.53 2.59 -10.24
N GLY A 265 30.37 2.68 -9.21
CA GLY A 265 31.61 1.92 -9.14
C GLY A 265 32.78 2.67 -8.50
N GLN A 266 33.61 1.92 -7.78
CA GLN A 266 34.85 2.42 -7.21
C GLN A 266 35.83 2.86 -8.31
N GLY A 267 36.57 3.95 -8.05
CA GLY A 267 37.57 4.50 -8.94
C GLY A 267 37.02 5.34 -10.09
N LYS A 268 35.70 5.61 -10.13
CA LYS A 268 35.06 6.38 -11.19
C LYS A 268 34.85 7.83 -10.80
N PHE A 269 34.89 8.70 -11.81
CA PHE A 269 34.50 10.10 -11.73
C PHE A 269 33.08 10.29 -12.25
N SER A 270 32.32 11.19 -11.63
CA SER A 270 31.09 11.68 -12.24
C SER A 270 31.38 12.55 -13.46
N GLU A 271 30.36 12.80 -14.27
CA GLU A 271 30.34 14.00 -15.09
C GLU A 271 30.20 15.25 -14.21
N VAL A 272 30.44 16.42 -14.78
CA VAL A 272 30.17 17.70 -14.10
C VAL A 272 28.66 17.86 -13.94
N PHE A 273 28.22 18.16 -12.72
CA PHE A 273 26.81 18.35 -12.42
C PHE A 273 26.60 19.57 -11.52
N ARG A 274 25.35 20.03 -11.40
CA ARG A 274 24.96 21.07 -10.45
C ARG A 274 24.27 20.44 -9.26
N ASP A 275 24.62 20.85 -8.05
CA ASP A 275 23.91 20.41 -6.84
C ASP A 275 22.59 21.19 -6.63
N ASP A 276 21.86 20.83 -5.57
CA ASP A 276 20.59 21.46 -5.19
C ASP A 276 20.73 22.96 -4.86
N ARG A 277 21.96 23.43 -4.63
CA ARG A 277 22.32 24.84 -4.37
C ARG A 277 22.89 25.54 -5.60
N LYS A 278 22.74 24.93 -6.79
CA LYS A 278 23.22 25.45 -8.09
C LYS A 278 24.75 25.57 -8.21
N ARG A 279 25.52 24.91 -7.35
CA ARG A 279 26.99 24.89 -7.38
C ARG A 279 27.47 23.78 -8.31
N TYR A 280 28.57 24.02 -9.00
CA TYR A 280 29.14 23.02 -9.88
C TYR A 280 29.98 22.03 -9.10
N CYS A 281 29.72 20.74 -9.34
CA CYS A 281 30.25 19.64 -8.57
C CYS A 281 30.92 18.61 -9.49
N LEU A 282 31.97 18.00 -8.98
CA LEU A 282 32.62 16.83 -9.55
C LEU A 282 32.95 15.88 -8.40
N VAL A 283 32.62 14.59 -8.55
CA VAL A 283 32.89 13.59 -7.51
C VAL A 283 33.75 12.45 -8.03
N TYR A 284 34.58 11.89 -7.14
CA TYR A 284 35.41 10.72 -7.35
C TYR A 284 35.07 9.65 -6.31
N ILE A 285 34.64 8.47 -6.75
CA ILE A 285 34.23 7.39 -5.85
C ILE A 285 35.49 6.64 -5.38
N GLU A 286 35.92 6.86 -4.13
CA GLU A 286 37.02 6.11 -3.52
C GLU A 286 36.61 4.69 -3.11
N GLY A 287 35.34 4.47 -2.81
CA GLY A 287 34.83 3.18 -2.38
C GLY A 287 33.32 3.06 -2.49
N MET A 288 32.86 1.85 -2.76
CA MET A 288 31.44 1.50 -2.82
C MET A 288 31.27 0.13 -2.16
N ARG A 289 30.35 0.01 -1.20
CA ARG A 289 30.05 -1.26 -0.53
C ARG A 289 28.56 -1.36 -0.22
N PRO A 290 28.00 -2.58 -0.08
CA PRO A 290 26.66 -2.73 0.47
C PRO A 290 26.57 -2.09 1.85
N THR A 291 25.46 -1.41 2.15
CA THR A 291 25.23 -0.81 3.47
C THR A 291 25.36 -1.87 4.56
N PRO A 292 26.31 -1.77 5.51
CA PRO A 292 26.52 -2.76 6.55
C PRO A 292 25.26 -3.01 7.38
N LEU A 293 25.13 -4.24 7.90
CA LEU A 293 23.98 -4.63 8.72
C LEU A 293 23.74 -3.65 9.88
N ASP A 294 24.80 -3.23 10.57
CA ASP A 294 24.67 -2.35 11.74
C ASP A 294 23.98 -1.02 11.43
N ALA A 295 24.20 -0.46 10.24
CA ALA A 295 23.58 0.79 9.81
C ALA A 295 22.08 0.64 9.55
N VAL A 296 21.63 -0.54 9.11
CA VAL A 296 20.21 -0.82 8.78
C VAL A 296 19.49 -1.68 9.81
N ARG A 297 20.19 -2.15 10.86
CA ARG A 297 19.71 -3.12 11.85
C ARG A 297 18.36 -2.73 12.45
N LYS A 298 18.27 -1.49 12.97
CA LYS A 298 17.04 -0.96 13.58
C LYS A 298 15.89 -0.89 12.59
N GLY A 299 16.17 -0.53 11.34
CA GLY A 299 15.18 -0.48 10.27
C GLY A 299 14.62 -1.88 9.94
N ILE A 300 15.51 -2.88 9.85
CA ILE A 300 15.13 -4.28 9.61
C ILE A 300 14.34 -4.83 10.80
N GLN A 301 14.77 -4.57 12.04
CA GLN A 301 14.03 -4.96 13.24
C GLN A 301 12.62 -4.38 13.25
N GLY A 302 12.47 -3.07 12.98
CA GLY A 302 11.15 -2.43 12.92
C GLY A 302 10.27 -2.92 11.76
N PHE A 303 10.88 -3.35 10.65
CA PHE A 303 10.15 -3.99 9.54
C PHE A 303 9.63 -5.38 9.95
N LEU A 304 10.53 -6.25 10.43
CA LEU A 304 10.19 -7.61 10.85
C LEU A 304 9.19 -7.63 12.02
N PHE A 305 9.32 -6.69 12.95
CA PHE A 305 8.38 -6.57 14.06
C PHE A 305 6.96 -6.27 13.57
N ARG A 306 6.80 -5.38 12.58
CA ARG A 306 5.49 -5.08 11.97
C ARG A 306 4.90 -6.28 11.22
N GLU A 307 5.73 -7.08 10.55
CA GLU A 307 5.27 -8.33 9.93
C GLU A 307 4.77 -9.34 10.99
N LYS A 308 5.48 -9.43 12.12
CA LYS A 308 5.08 -10.27 13.26
C LYS A 308 3.81 -9.76 13.94
N GLU A 309 3.67 -8.45 14.14
CA GLU A 309 2.43 -7.83 14.63
C GLU A 309 1.22 -8.23 13.77
N GLN A 310 1.37 -8.14 12.44
CA GLN A 310 0.31 -8.53 11.52
C GLN A 310 -0.04 -10.01 11.66
N THR A 311 0.97 -10.88 11.64
CA THR A 311 0.78 -12.34 11.70
C THR A 311 0.16 -12.76 13.03
N SER A 312 0.69 -12.29 14.15
CA SER A 312 0.18 -12.60 15.48
C SER A 312 -1.24 -12.09 15.69
N PHE A 313 -1.58 -10.93 15.11
CA PHE A 313 -2.96 -10.44 15.15
C PHE A 313 -3.91 -11.33 14.35
N GLU A 314 -3.52 -11.76 13.14
CA GLU A 314 -4.33 -12.67 12.33
C GLU A 314 -4.57 -14.02 13.01
N GLU A 315 -3.53 -14.59 13.63
CA GLU A 315 -3.65 -15.81 14.44
C GLU A 315 -4.56 -15.62 15.64
N TRP A 316 -4.44 -14.49 16.34
CA TRP A 316 -5.31 -14.15 17.46
C TRP A 316 -6.78 -13.99 17.04
N VAL A 317 -7.06 -13.32 15.92
CA VAL A 317 -8.44 -13.22 15.38
C VAL A 317 -8.98 -14.61 15.03
N ALA A 318 -8.18 -15.46 14.38
CA ALA A 318 -8.59 -16.83 14.04
C ALA A 318 -8.86 -17.69 15.28
N ALA A 319 -8.07 -17.54 16.35
CA ALA A 319 -8.30 -18.21 17.62
C ALA A 319 -9.57 -17.69 18.32
N THR A 320 -9.74 -16.37 18.36
CA THR A 320 -10.91 -15.71 18.99
C THR A 320 -12.20 -16.05 18.25
N ARG A 321 -12.16 -16.15 16.91
CA ARG A 321 -13.29 -16.59 16.09
C ARG A 321 -13.76 -18.00 16.47
N LYS A 322 -12.84 -18.92 16.81
CA LYS A 322 -13.18 -20.29 17.23
C LYS A 322 -13.84 -20.36 18.61
N SER A 323 -13.52 -19.44 19.50
CA SER A 323 -14.13 -19.36 20.84
C SER A 323 -15.38 -18.49 20.88
N THR A 324 -15.58 -17.62 19.89
CA THR A 324 -16.77 -16.77 19.77
C THR A 324 -17.97 -17.60 19.31
N SER A 325 -19.13 -17.39 19.92
CA SER A 325 -20.38 -17.99 19.45
C SER A 325 -20.76 -17.38 18.10
N ILE A 326 -20.75 -18.20 17.05
CA ILE A 326 -21.09 -17.78 15.67
C ILE A 326 -22.17 -18.71 15.13
N THR A 327 -23.29 -18.13 14.70
CA THR A 327 -24.38 -18.85 14.03
C THR A 327 -24.60 -18.23 12.66
N ILE A 328 -24.55 -19.06 11.61
CA ILE A 328 -24.70 -18.62 10.22
C ILE A 328 -26.09 -19.05 9.72
N PHE A 329 -26.79 -18.14 9.08
CA PHE A 329 -28.10 -18.36 8.45
C PHE A 329 -28.04 -18.24 6.92
N ASP A 330 -26.98 -17.65 6.38
CA ASP A 330 -26.82 -17.47 4.94
C ASP A 330 -26.71 -18.82 4.19
N PRO A 331 -27.65 -19.15 3.29
CA PRO A 331 -27.71 -20.47 2.66
C PRO A 331 -26.55 -20.71 1.68
N ILE A 332 -26.01 -19.65 1.07
CA ILE A 332 -24.89 -19.75 0.12
C ILE A 332 -23.63 -20.16 0.89
N TYR A 333 -23.35 -19.48 1.99
CA TYR A 333 -22.23 -19.75 2.88
C TYR A 333 -22.32 -21.15 3.50
N ILE A 334 -23.49 -21.53 4.02
CA ILE A 334 -23.72 -22.86 4.62
C ILE A 334 -23.40 -23.97 3.62
N LYS A 335 -23.90 -23.84 2.38
CA LYS A 335 -23.67 -24.82 1.31
C LYS A 335 -22.20 -24.88 0.90
N GLU A 336 -21.54 -23.73 0.77
CA GLU A 336 -20.14 -23.67 0.36
C GLU A 336 -19.19 -24.25 1.42
N HIS A 337 -19.48 -24.01 2.69
CA HIS A 337 -18.65 -24.45 3.81
C HIS A 337 -19.09 -25.78 4.43
N ASN A 338 -20.11 -26.45 3.86
CA ASN A 338 -20.69 -27.70 4.36
C ASN A 338 -21.03 -27.66 5.85
N ILE A 339 -21.63 -26.56 6.31
CA ILE A 339 -22.04 -26.40 7.70
C ILE A 339 -23.33 -27.19 7.90
N SER A 340 -23.34 -28.17 8.82
CA SER A 340 -24.59 -28.84 9.17
C SER A 340 -25.55 -27.85 9.83
N ASN A 341 -26.68 -27.61 9.18
CA ASN A 341 -27.74 -26.81 9.75
C ASN A 341 -28.42 -27.62 10.88
N PRO A 342 -28.50 -27.12 12.13
CA PRO A 342 -29.23 -27.81 13.19
C PRO A 342 -30.70 -28.07 12.84
N GLU A 343 -31.32 -27.30 11.93
CA GLU A 343 -32.71 -27.48 11.51
C GLU A 343 -32.94 -28.65 10.54
N GLU A 344 -31.91 -29.16 9.84
CA GLU A 344 -32.09 -30.32 8.95
C GLU A 344 -32.34 -31.64 9.71
N LYS A 345 -31.95 -31.71 10.99
CA LYS A 345 -32.21 -32.89 11.84
C LYS A 345 -33.70 -33.06 12.21
N TYR A 346 -34.50 -32.00 12.15
CA TYR A 346 -35.91 -32.09 12.56
C TYR A 346 -36.86 -32.61 11.47
N ASN A 347 -36.43 -32.64 10.21
CA ASN A 347 -37.24 -33.15 9.09
C ASN A 347 -36.88 -34.59 8.69
N SER A 348 -36.09 -35.28 9.51
CA SER A 348 -35.55 -36.62 9.23
C SER A 348 -36.09 -37.73 10.15
N ASP A 349 -36.97 -37.40 11.11
CA ASP A 349 -37.59 -38.35 12.04
C ASP A 349 -39.08 -38.55 11.77
#